data_AF-A0A6M6E2K3-F1
#
_entry.id   AF-A0A6M6E2K3-F1
#
_cell.length_a   1.000
_cell.length_b   1.000
_cell.length_c   1.000
_cell.angle_alpha   90.00
_cell.angle_beta   90.00
_cell.angle_gamma   90.00
#
_symmetry.space_group_name_H-M   'P 1'
#
loop_
_entity.id
_entity.type
_entity.pdbx_description
1 polymer ?
#
loop_
_entity_poly.entity_id
_entity_poly.type
_entity_poly.pdbx_seq_one_letter_code
_entity_poly.pdbx_strand_id
1 'polypeptide(L)'
;MKQLVCIALIMGLFLPIAHNTYAYSDTNPALSNFYKSYMTQGSKGAERYVAKGVTIPEVTEKTRIVRFQGLPAADKENTRIMIAYFENGKVDIDRIAFIWRVSFSKENVTSIEELYDGSEPNLKK
;
A
#
# COMPACT_ATOMS: atom_id res chain seq x y z
N MET A 1 3.53 10.30 -55.02
CA MET A 1 4.17 9.34 -54.09
C MET A 1 4.84 10.00 -52.88
N LYS A 2 5.54 11.14 -53.00
CA LYS A 2 6.23 11.79 -51.86
C LYS A 2 5.31 12.32 -50.74
N GLN A 3 4.10 12.78 -51.06
CA GLN A 3 3.17 13.34 -50.05
C GLN A 3 2.43 12.28 -49.22
N LEU A 4 2.19 11.08 -49.78
CA LEU A 4 1.53 9.97 -49.06
C LEU A 4 2.44 9.38 -47.97
N VAL A 5 3.76 9.40 -48.18
CA VAL A 5 4.75 8.95 -47.19
C VAL A 5 4.78 9.87 -45.96
N CYS A 6 4.61 11.17 -46.15
CA CYS A 6 4.58 12.12 -45.03
C CYS A 6 3.34 11.96 -44.14
N ILE A 7 2.17 11.62 -44.71
CA ILE A 7 0.93 11.46 -43.94
C ILE A 7 0.99 10.18 -43.08
N ALA A 8 1.58 9.10 -43.60
CA ALA A 8 1.76 7.87 -42.84
C ALA A 8 2.75 8.05 -41.67
N LEU A 9 3.79 8.88 -41.83
CA LEU A 9 4.77 9.15 -40.78
C LEU A 9 4.16 9.95 -39.61
N ILE A 10 3.23 10.87 -39.89
CA ILE A 10 2.60 11.71 -38.88
C ILE A 10 1.56 10.92 -38.07
N MET A 11 0.79 10.01 -38.70
CA MET A 11 -0.16 9.17 -37.97
C MET A 11 0.50 8.13 -37.03
N GLY A 12 1.73 7.68 -37.34
CA GLY A 12 2.46 6.77 -36.46
C GLY A 12 2.99 7.41 -35.16
N LEU A 13 3.18 8.74 -35.16
CA LEU A 13 3.70 9.51 -34.02
C LEU A 13 2.64 9.86 -32.97
N PHE A 14 1.36 9.70 -33.30
CA PHE A 14 0.22 9.91 -32.39
C PHE A 14 -0.46 8.61 -31.99
N LEU A 15 0.20 7.45 -32.12
CA LEU A 15 -0.23 6.30 -31.36
C LEU A 15 0.08 6.63 -29.90
N PRO A 16 -0.92 6.79 -29.02
CA PRO A 16 -0.65 6.80 -27.61
C PRO A 16 0.02 5.46 -27.36
N ILE A 17 1.31 5.48 -27.04
CA ILE A 17 1.90 4.39 -26.30
C ILE A 17 1.05 4.40 -25.04
N ALA A 18 0.08 3.50 -25.00
CA ALA A 18 -0.66 3.17 -23.80
C ALA A 18 0.41 2.56 -22.90
N HIS A 19 1.20 3.43 -22.27
CA HIS A 19 1.81 3.13 -21.01
C HIS A 19 0.60 2.78 -20.16
N ASN A 20 0.39 1.49 -19.93
CA ASN A 20 -0.42 1.05 -18.82
C ASN A 20 0.34 1.52 -17.57
N THR A 21 0.28 2.82 -17.29
CA THR A 21 0.54 3.34 -15.96
C THR A 21 -0.63 2.77 -15.17
N TYR A 22 -0.38 1.62 -14.55
CA TYR A 22 -1.34 0.95 -13.69
C TYR A 22 -1.55 1.80 -12.43
N ALA A 23 -2.28 2.91 -12.60
CA ALA A 23 -2.88 3.68 -11.53
C ALA A 23 -4.14 2.95 -11.06
N TYR A 24 -3.98 1.70 -10.59
CA TYR A 24 -5.05 0.99 -9.93
C TYR A 24 -4.78 0.88 -8.43
N SER A 25 -5.80 1.34 -7.68
CA SER A 25 -6.11 1.03 -6.28
C SER A 25 -5.41 1.83 -5.16
N ASP A 26 -5.48 3.15 -5.19
CA ASP A 26 -5.61 3.89 -3.92
C ASP A 26 -7.09 3.96 -3.44
N THR A 27 -8.01 3.43 -4.26
CA THR A 27 -9.46 3.47 -4.06
C THR A 27 -10.10 2.12 -3.72
N ASN A 28 -9.32 1.04 -3.53
CA ASN A 28 -9.91 -0.25 -3.21
C ASN A 28 -10.58 -0.21 -1.82
N PRO A 29 -11.89 -0.49 -1.74
CA PRO A 29 -12.64 -0.39 -0.49
C PRO A 29 -12.12 -1.34 0.59
N ALA A 30 -11.66 -2.54 0.23
CA ALA A 30 -11.14 -3.51 1.19
C ALA A 30 -9.90 -2.97 1.90
N LEU A 31 -8.95 -2.44 1.13
CA LEU A 31 -7.71 -1.88 1.65
C LEU A 31 -7.97 -0.62 2.49
N SER A 32 -8.81 0.28 2.00
CA SER A 32 -9.21 1.50 2.72
C SER A 32 -9.93 1.19 4.04
N ASN A 33 -10.86 0.23 4.02
CA ASN A 33 -11.58 -0.21 5.20
C ASN A 33 -10.67 -0.90 6.21
N PHE A 34 -9.74 -1.74 5.75
CA PHE A 34 -8.71 -2.34 6.58
C PHE A 34 -7.91 -1.25 7.32
N TYR A 35 -7.40 -0.23 6.60
CA TYR A 35 -6.66 0.88 7.22
C TYR A 35 -7.48 1.64 8.25
N LYS A 36 -8.69 2.06 7.88
CA LYS A 36 -9.58 2.83 8.75
C LYS A 36 -9.94 2.04 10.01
N SER A 37 -10.22 0.75 9.86
CA SER A 37 -10.53 -0.12 10.98
C SER A 37 -9.32 -0.34 11.87
N TYR A 38 -8.13 -0.54 11.31
CA TYR A 38 -6.90 -0.65 12.08
C TYR A 38 -6.62 0.61 12.91
N MET A 39 -6.74 1.81 12.32
CA MET A 39 -6.52 3.06 13.06
C MET A 39 -7.50 3.27 14.21
N THR A 40 -8.74 2.80 14.07
CA THR A 40 -9.82 3.09 15.02
C THR A 40 -10.06 1.99 16.05
N GLN A 41 -9.78 0.73 15.70
CA GLN A 41 -10.12 -0.46 16.48
C GLN A 41 -8.94 -1.43 16.63
N GLY A 42 -7.76 -1.08 16.10
CA GLY A 42 -6.58 -1.93 16.11
C GLY A 42 -6.73 -3.19 15.24
N SER A 43 -5.81 -4.13 15.44
CA SER A 43 -5.76 -5.40 14.69
C SER A 43 -7.10 -6.14 14.70
N LYS A 44 -7.73 -6.29 15.88
CA LYS A 44 -9.03 -6.98 16.02
C LYS A 44 -10.15 -6.38 15.18
N GLY A 45 -10.20 -5.06 15.05
CA GLY A 45 -11.21 -4.42 14.20
C GLY A 45 -10.99 -4.74 12.72
N ALA A 46 -9.72 -4.74 12.32
CA ALA A 46 -9.28 -4.90 10.94
C ALA A 46 -9.39 -6.35 10.44
N GLU A 47 -9.42 -7.35 11.32
CA GLU A 47 -9.56 -8.78 10.99
C GLU A 47 -10.72 -9.07 10.03
N ARG A 48 -11.84 -8.34 10.14
CA ARG A 48 -13.01 -8.54 9.26
C ARG A 48 -12.78 -8.24 7.79
N TYR A 49 -11.69 -7.52 7.47
CA TYR A 49 -11.31 -7.14 6.10
C TYR A 49 -10.16 -8.00 5.57
N VAL A 50 -9.77 -9.02 6.33
CA VAL A 50 -8.67 -9.92 6.01
C VAL A 50 -9.24 -11.27 5.60
N ALA A 51 -8.68 -11.85 4.54
CA ALA A 51 -9.12 -13.15 4.05
C ALA A 51 -8.87 -14.24 5.10
N LYS A 52 -9.71 -15.29 5.08
CA LYS A 52 -9.59 -16.41 6.03
C LYS A 52 -8.19 -17.01 6.00
N GLY A 53 -7.57 -17.11 7.18
CA GLY A 53 -6.23 -17.70 7.35
C GLY A 53 -5.06 -16.73 7.15
N VAL A 54 -5.33 -15.46 6.81
CA VAL A 54 -4.29 -14.42 6.77
C VAL A 54 -4.17 -13.80 8.16
N THR A 55 -2.95 -13.76 8.68
CA THR A 55 -2.64 -13.20 10.00
C THR A 55 -2.18 -11.75 9.86
N ILE A 56 -2.66 -10.88 10.75
CA ILE A 56 -2.14 -9.52 10.91
C ILE A 56 -0.94 -9.61 11.86
N PRO A 57 0.27 -9.13 11.48
CA PRO A 57 1.42 -9.12 12.37
C PRO A 57 1.12 -8.35 13.67
N GLU A 58 1.65 -8.87 14.78
CA GLU A 58 1.48 -8.24 16.09
C GLU A 58 2.37 -7.00 16.22
N VAL A 59 1.79 -5.89 16.70
CA VAL A 59 2.52 -4.66 17.01
C VAL A 59 2.53 -4.51 18.52
N THR A 60 3.68 -4.78 19.14
CA THR A 60 3.80 -4.91 20.61
C THR A 60 3.71 -3.56 21.32
N GLU A 61 4.18 -2.50 20.68
CA GLU A 61 4.14 -1.16 21.23
C GLU A 61 2.72 -0.57 21.19
N LYS A 62 2.28 -0.02 22.32
CA LYS A 62 0.92 0.52 22.49
C LYS A 62 0.75 1.98 22.06
N THR A 63 1.81 2.60 21.54
CA THR A 63 1.73 3.98 21.04
C THR A 63 0.75 4.03 19.88
N ARG A 64 -0.13 5.04 19.90
CA ARG A 64 -1.19 5.19 18.91
C ARG A 64 -0.59 5.34 17.50
N ILE A 65 -1.18 4.65 16.52
CA ILE A 65 -0.85 4.87 15.11
C ILE A 65 -1.68 6.04 14.60
N VAL A 66 -1.02 7.04 14.01
CA VAL A 66 -1.65 8.30 13.59
C VAL A 66 -1.76 8.45 12.10
N ARG A 67 -0.98 7.69 11.34
CA ARG A 67 -0.94 7.79 9.88
C ARG A 67 -0.55 6.47 9.24
N PHE A 68 -1.15 6.22 8.09
CA PHE A 68 -0.69 5.25 7.11
C PHE A 68 -0.28 5.96 5.83
N GLN A 69 0.81 5.51 5.23
CA GLN A 69 1.22 5.87 3.87
C GLN A 69 1.26 4.59 3.03
N GLY A 70 0.53 4.60 1.92
CA GLY A 70 0.58 3.52 0.92
C GLY A 70 1.49 3.91 -0.23
N LEU A 71 2.46 3.07 -0.56
CA LEU A 71 3.29 3.20 -1.75
C LEU A 71 3.01 2.03 -2.70
N PRO A 72 3.10 2.23 -4.03
CA PRO A 72 3.06 1.12 -4.98
C PRO A 72 4.18 0.11 -4.67
N ALA A 73 3.84 -1.18 -4.65
CA ALA A 73 4.87 -2.21 -4.70
C ALA A 73 5.24 -2.43 -6.18
N ALA A 74 6.53 -2.25 -6.50
CA ALA A 74 7.01 -2.47 -7.87
C ALA A 74 6.62 -3.86 -8.39
N ASP A 75 6.14 -3.91 -9.63
CA ASP A 75 5.87 -5.12 -10.40
C ASP A 75 4.89 -6.13 -9.76
N LYS A 76 4.07 -5.69 -8.80
CA LYS A 76 3.02 -6.51 -8.18
C LYS A 76 1.67 -5.81 -8.22
N GLU A 77 0.75 -6.33 -9.03
CA GLU A 77 -0.64 -5.87 -9.02
C GLU A 77 -1.27 -6.08 -7.64
N ASN A 78 -2.25 -5.21 -7.32
CA ASN A 78 -3.01 -5.25 -6.08
C ASN A 78 -2.16 -5.43 -4.82
N THR A 79 -0.99 -4.79 -4.82
CA THR A 79 -0.02 -4.83 -3.73
C THR A 79 0.44 -3.42 -3.39
N ARG A 80 0.57 -3.13 -2.09
CA ARG A 80 1.07 -1.85 -1.57
C ARG A 80 2.11 -2.09 -0.49
N ILE A 81 3.09 -1.20 -0.42
CA ILE A 81 3.94 -1.04 0.76
C ILE A 81 3.22 -0.07 1.68
N MET A 82 2.78 -0.57 2.83
CA MET A 82 2.08 0.15 3.87
C MET A 82 3.08 0.56 4.94
N ILE A 83 3.23 1.86 5.16
CA ILE A 83 4.07 2.43 6.20
C ILE A 83 3.16 3.03 7.26
N ALA A 84 3.31 2.58 8.49
CA ALA A 84 2.57 3.08 9.64
C ALA A 84 3.44 4.00 10.49
N TYR A 85 2.84 5.00 11.11
CA TYR A 85 3.56 5.95 11.96
C TYR A 85 2.94 6.03 13.34
N PHE A 86 3.79 5.91 14.37
CA PHE A 86 3.40 6.21 15.74
C PHE A 86 3.17 7.69 15.94
N GLU A 87 2.26 8.03 16.85
CA GLU A 87 2.15 9.36 17.43
C GLU A 87 3.51 9.75 18.03
N ASN A 88 4.13 10.79 17.48
CA ASN A 88 5.30 11.41 18.08
C ASN A 88 4.87 12.77 18.63
N GLY A 89 5.03 12.99 19.93
CA GLY A 89 4.76 14.28 20.57
C GLY A 89 5.69 15.42 20.13
N LYS A 90 6.59 15.16 19.16
CA LYS A 90 7.46 16.13 18.50
C LYS A 90 7.00 16.32 17.05
N VAL A 91 6.89 17.57 16.63
CA VAL A 91 6.19 18.00 15.40
C VAL A 91 6.86 17.52 14.10
N ASP A 92 8.16 17.22 14.10
CA ASP A 92 8.92 17.21 12.84
C ASP A 92 9.40 15.83 12.33
N ILE A 93 9.30 14.75 13.11
CA ILE A 93 9.74 13.42 12.66
C ILE A 93 8.81 12.33 13.18
N ASP A 94 7.86 11.88 12.36
CA ASP A 94 7.03 10.74 12.73
C ASP A 94 7.85 9.45 12.76
N ARG A 95 7.82 8.74 13.89
CA ARG A 95 8.52 7.46 14.04
C ARG A 95 7.71 6.36 13.33
N ILE A 96 8.37 5.62 12.44
CA ILE A 96 7.75 4.48 11.76
C ILE A 96 7.39 3.41 12.79
N ALA A 97 6.13 3.01 12.80
CA ALA A 97 5.61 1.93 13.62
C ALA A 97 5.90 0.56 12.99
N PHE A 98 5.66 0.43 11.69
CA PHE A 98 5.98 -0.77 10.93
C PHE A 98 5.92 -0.48 9.42
N ILE A 99 6.51 -1.38 8.64
CA ILE A 99 6.36 -1.43 7.18
C ILE A 99 5.88 -2.81 6.80
N TRP A 100 4.74 -2.90 6.12
CA TRP A 100 4.18 -4.14 5.63
C TRP A 100 4.03 -4.10 4.11
N ARG A 101 4.22 -5.24 3.45
CA ARG A 101 3.72 -5.46 2.09
C ARG A 101 2.34 -6.10 2.19
N VAL A 102 1.34 -5.40 1.69
CA VAL A 102 -0.06 -5.82 1.76
C VAL A 102 -0.55 -6.12 0.36
N SER A 103 -1.00 -7.35 0.14
CA SER A 103 -1.71 -7.75 -1.08
C SER A 103 -3.21 -7.78 -0.80
N PHE A 104 -4.02 -7.46 -1.81
CA PHE A 104 -5.46 -7.38 -1.66
C PHE A 104 -6.20 -7.85 -2.91
N SER A 105 -7.47 -8.20 -2.74
CA SER A 105 -8.46 -8.39 -3.80
C SER A 105 -9.46 -7.23 -3.74
N LYS A 106 -10.52 -7.29 -4.56
CA LYS A 106 -11.63 -6.32 -4.47
C LYS A 106 -12.32 -6.32 -3.11
N GLU A 107 -12.29 -7.43 -2.39
CA GLU A 107 -13.10 -7.66 -1.19
C GLU A 107 -12.27 -7.70 0.09
N ASN A 108 -11.04 -8.22 0.03
CA ASN A 108 -10.26 -8.51 1.23
C ASN A 108 -8.77 -8.25 1.05
N VAL A 109 -8.07 -8.03 2.15
CA VAL A 109 -6.61 -8.18 2.25
C VAL A 109 -6.29 -9.68 2.18
N THR A 110 -5.43 -10.07 1.25
CA THR A 110 -5.13 -11.48 0.94
C THR A 110 -3.75 -11.92 1.42
N SER A 111 -2.87 -10.97 1.75
CA SER A 111 -1.57 -11.26 2.35
C SER A 111 -1.05 -10.03 3.08
N ILE A 112 -0.38 -10.25 4.20
CA ILE A 112 0.37 -9.23 4.93
C ILE A 112 1.76 -9.83 5.22
N GLU A 113 2.78 -9.26 4.63
CA GLU A 113 4.18 -9.60 4.88
C GLU A 113 4.82 -8.47 5.68
N GLU A 114 5.40 -8.79 6.83
CA GLU A 114 6.14 -7.82 7.63
C GLU A 114 7.52 -7.57 7.03
N LEU A 115 7.79 -6.33 6.63
CA LEU A 115 9.10 -5.90 6.12
C LEU A 115 9.93 -5.21 7.20
N TYR A 116 9.28 -4.60 8.19
CA TYR A 116 9.91 -3.91 9.30
C TYR A 116 8.94 -3.81 10.47
N ASP A 117 9.39 -4.18 11.67
CA ASP A 117 8.71 -3.92 12.94
C ASP A 117 9.48 -2.83 13.71
N GLY A 118 8.88 -1.64 13.82
CA GLY A 118 9.42 -0.53 14.61
C GLY A 118 8.90 -0.49 16.04
N SER A 119 8.03 -1.43 16.42
CA SER A 119 7.48 -1.59 17.77
C SER A 119 8.44 -2.35 18.68
N GLU A 120 9.33 -3.17 18.11
CA GLU A 120 10.48 -3.73 18.81
C GLU A 120 11.66 -2.75 18.78
N PRO A 121 12.05 -2.12 19.90
CA PRO A 121 13.32 -1.39 19.99
C PRO A 121 14.46 -2.42 19.97
N ASN A 122 14.92 -2.81 18.77
CA ASN A 122 16.10 -3.66 18.49
C ASN A 122 16.67 -4.41 19.73
N LEU A 123 16.08 -5.56 20.06
CA LEU A 123 16.67 -6.55 20.96
C LEU A 123 16.77 -7.94 20.33
N LYS A 124 17.03 -8.01 19.02
CA LYS A 124 17.53 -9.25 18.39
C LYS A 124 18.74 -8.93 17.52
N LYS A 125 19.91 -9.09 18.13
CA LYS A 125 21.18 -9.38 17.45
C LYS A 125 21.13 -10.78 16.85
#